data_AF-A0A4Q3XXY4-F1
#
_entry.id   AF-A0A4Q3XXY4-F1
#
_cell.length_a   1.000
_cell.length_b   1.000
_cell.length_c   1.000
_cell.angle_alpha   90.00
_cell.angle_beta   90.00
_cell.angle_gamma   90.00
#
_symmetry.space_group_name_H-M   'P 1'
#
loop_
_entity.id
_entity.type
_entity.pdbx_description
1 polymer ?
#
loop_
_entity_poly.entity_id
_entity_poly.type
_entity_poly.pdbx_seq_one_letter_code
_entity_poly.pdbx_strand_id
1 'polypeptide(L)'
;MCNLYNVTTNQAAIRDFISITRFREGNLPPSINVHPDREGAIIRMDSDGERELTMSTWGMPTPEVHLDGKPDRGVTNVRKTFIPHWQQWLRVENRCLVAATAFSEYEQTADAATGKKPLRWFVVGEDQPLFMLAGIHTKWIGARGSIK
;
A
#
# COMPACT_ATOMS: atom_id res chain seq x y z
N MET A 1 -3.26 -8.62 -9.97
CA MET A 1 -2.33 -8.05 -8.98
C MET A 1 -3.00 -6.83 -8.38
N CYS A 2 -3.20 -6.82 -7.06
CA CYS A 2 -4.03 -5.83 -6.39
C CYS A 2 -3.51 -4.41 -6.65
N ASN A 3 -4.38 -3.57 -7.22
CA ASN A 3 -4.15 -2.14 -7.42
C ASN A 3 -5.31 -1.33 -6.84
N LEU A 4 -6.02 -1.90 -5.87
CA LEU A 4 -7.05 -1.22 -5.09
C LEU A 4 -7.36 -2.08 -3.86
N TYR A 5 -7.19 -1.49 -2.68
CA TYR A 5 -7.60 -2.11 -1.42
C TYR A 5 -8.45 -1.14 -0.60
N ASN A 6 -9.12 -1.67 0.41
CA ASN A 6 -9.98 -0.92 1.29
C ASN A 6 -9.56 -1.11 2.75
N VAL A 7 -9.74 -0.05 3.53
CA VAL A 7 -9.61 -0.05 4.98
C VAL A 7 -10.89 0.53 5.57
N THR A 8 -11.78 -0.34 6.03
CA THR A 8 -13.05 -0.02 6.73
C THR A 8 -12.87 -0.18 8.23
N THR A 9 -11.99 0.62 8.82
CA THR A 9 -11.79 0.59 10.27
C THR A 9 -11.28 1.92 10.80
N ASN A 10 -11.42 2.12 12.11
CA ASN A 10 -10.90 3.31 12.77
C ASN A 10 -9.48 3.08 13.28
N GLN A 11 -8.79 4.17 13.65
CA GLN A 11 -7.42 4.10 14.15
C GLN A 11 -7.29 3.28 15.44
N ALA A 12 -8.31 3.30 16.29
CA ALA A 12 -8.30 2.56 17.55
C ALA A 12 -8.24 1.05 17.29
N ALA A 13 -9.00 0.54 16.33
CA ALA A 13 -8.95 -0.87 15.95
C ALA A 13 -7.60 -1.27 15.33
N ILE A 14 -6.98 -0.41 14.51
CA ILE A 14 -5.62 -0.65 13.99
C ILE A 14 -4.61 -0.66 15.15
N ARG A 15 -4.72 0.28 16.09
CA ARG A 15 -3.85 0.35 17.28
C ARG A 15 -3.99 -0.88 18.15
N ASP A 16 -5.21 -1.29 18.46
CA ASP A 16 -5.49 -2.41 19.36
C ASP A 16 -5.02 -3.74 18.72
N PHE A 17 -5.03 -3.83 17.39
CA PHE A 17 -4.57 -5.01 16.65
C PHE A 17 -3.04 -5.22 16.68
N ILE A 18 -2.23 -4.16 16.81
CA ILE A 18 -0.75 -4.25 16.72
C ILE A 18 0.03 -3.52 17.82
N SER A 19 -0.67 -3.01 18.85
CA SER A 19 -0.08 -2.28 19.97
C SER A 19 0.82 -1.11 19.53
N ILE A 20 0.27 -0.15 18.78
CA ILE A 20 1.01 1.02 18.27
C ILE A 20 1.38 1.96 19.41
N THR A 21 2.66 2.38 19.45
CA THR A 21 3.19 3.26 20.50
C THR A 21 3.14 4.75 20.15
N ARG A 22 3.19 5.12 18.86
CA ARG A 22 3.28 6.54 18.43
C ARG A 22 2.40 6.90 17.23
N PHE A 23 1.88 8.14 17.26
CA PHE A 23 0.97 8.70 16.27
C PHE A 23 1.54 10.00 15.69
N ARG A 24 1.53 10.15 14.36
CA ARG A 24 1.96 11.40 13.69
C ARG A 24 0.84 12.20 13.01
N GLU A 25 -0.37 11.65 12.86
CA GLU A 25 -1.45 12.25 12.03
C GLU A 25 -2.78 12.50 12.79
N GLY A 26 -3.79 13.09 12.16
CA GLY A 26 -5.17 13.20 12.72
C GLY A 26 -6.03 11.96 12.47
N ASN A 27 -7.33 11.96 12.84
CA ASN A 27 -8.28 10.84 12.66
C ASN A 27 -8.36 10.31 11.21
N LEU A 28 -8.37 8.98 11.02
CA LEU A 28 -8.59 8.34 9.71
C LEU A 28 -10.08 8.41 9.33
N PRO A 29 -10.41 8.64 8.04
CA PRO A 29 -11.76 8.43 7.54
C PRO A 29 -12.29 7.01 7.86
N PRO A 30 -13.61 6.83 8.08
CA PRO A 30 -14.19 5.54 8.45
C PRO A 30 -13.99 4.43 7.41
N SER A 31 -13.80 4.80 6.15
CA SER A 31 -13.51 3.89 5.04
C SER A 31 -12.67 4.61 3.99
N ILE A 32 -11.60 3.98 3.52
CA ILE A 32 -10.74 4.52 2.46
C ILE A 32 -10.48 3.44 1.42
N ASN A 33 -10.86 3.75 0.17
CA ASN A 33 -10.35 3.03 -1.00
C ASN A 33 -8.99 3.62 -1.36
N VAL A 34 -7.94 2.83 -1.21
CA VAL A 34 -6.57 3.25 -1.50
C VAL A 34 -6.20 2.79 -2.89
N HIS A 35 -5.82 3.77 -3.72
CA HIS A 35 -5.41 3.58 -5.10
C HIS A 35 -3.90 3.78 -5.26
N PRO A 36 -3.28 3.27 -6.35
CA PRO A 36 -1.91 3.57 -6.70
C PRO A 36 -1.65 5.07 -6.72
N ASP A 37 -0.47 5.48 -6.28
CA ASP A 37 -0.07 6.88 -6.19
C ASP A 37 -0.97 7.74 -5.27
N ARG A 38 -1.68 7.11 -4.34
CA ARG A 38 -2.41 7.74 -3.23
C ARG A 38 -1.84 7.33 -1.90
N GLU A 39 -2.13 8.12 -0.87
CA GLU A 39 -1.70 7.82 0.49
C GLU A 39 -2.50 6.68 1.08
N GLY A 40 -1.80 5.76 1.73
CA GLY A 40 -2.35 4.69 2.54
C GLY A 40 -1.65 4.65 3.91
N ALA A 41 -2.39 4.22 4.93
CA ALA A 41 -1.83 4.06 6.26
C ALA A 41 -0.92 2.82 6.30
N ILE A 42 0.32 3.02 6.75
CA ILE A 42 1.28 1.95 6.98
C ILE A 42 1.79 2.00 8.42
N ILE A 43 2.17 0.84 8.93
CA ILE A 43 2.86 0.72 10.21
C ILE A 43 4.30 0.37 9.94
N ARG A 44 5.23 1.16 10.47
CA ARG A 44 6.66 0.91 10.35
C ARG A 44 7.37 1.17 11.67
N MET A 45 8.67 0.85 11.71
CA MET A 45 9.53 1.27 12.81
C MET A 45 9.99 2.71 12.58
N ASP A 46 9.90 3.57 13.59
CA ASP A 46 10.48 4.91 13.57
C ASP A 46 11.99 4.89 13.85
N SER A 47 12.63 6.07 13.89
CA SER A 47 14.06 6.20 14.17
C SER A 47 14.46 5.74 15.58
N ASP A 48 13.51 5.67 16.50
CA ASP A 48 13.73 5.33 17.90
C ASP A 48 13.45 3.84 18.14
N GLY A 49 13.07 3.09 17.10
CA GLY A 49 12.72 1.68 17.21
C GLY A 49 11.31 1.45 17.76
N GLU A 50 10.42 2.42 17.67
CA GLU A 50 9.01 2.30 18.06
C GLU A 50 8.11 2.06 16.85
N ARG A 51 6.96 1.42 17.06
CA ARG A 51 5.95 1.26 16.01
C ARG A 51 5.20 2.58 15.81
N GLU A 52 5.26 3.11 14.60
CA GLU A 52 4.49 4.30 14.21
C GLU A 52 3.47 3.98 13.12
N LEU A 53 2.25 4.52 13.27
CA LEU A 53 1.28 4.61 12.17
C LEU A 53 1.53 5.91 11.41
N THR A 54 1.75 5.81 10.10
CA THR A 54 2.01 6.97 9.25
C THR A 54 1.35 6.81 7.89
N MET A 55 1.04 7.92 7.23
CA MET A 55 0.57 7.92 5.85
C MET A 55 1.76 7.87 4.89
N SER A 56 1.66 7.03 3.86
CA SER A 56 2.68 6.91 2.83
C SER A 56 2.05 6.68 1.46
N THR A 57 2.66 7.22 0.41
CA THR A 57 2.20 7.02 -0.96
C THR A 57 2.40 5.58 -1.40
N TRP A 58 1.34 4.94 -1.89
CA TRP A 58 1.43 3.59 -2.44
C TRP A 58 2.08 3.57 -3.83
N GLY A 59 3.39 3.34 -3.83
CA GLY A 59 4.18 3.08 -5.03
C GLY A 59 5.67 3.24 -4.73
N MET A 60 6.42 2.15 -4.73
CA MET A 60 7.88 2.16 -4.52
C MET A 60 8.61 2.83 -5.69
N PRO A 61 9.81 3.38 -5.49
CA PRO A 61 10.56 4.01 -6.57
C PRO A 61 10.78 3.04 -7.74
N THR A 62 10.51 3.51 -8.96
CA THR A 62 10.70 2.73 -10.19
C THR A 62 12.19 2.72 -10.56
N PRO A 63 12.76 1.60 -11.05
CA PRO A 63 14.12 1.59 -11.59
C PRO A 63 14.30 2.67 -12.66
N GLU A 64 15.37 3.46 -12.59
CA GLU A 64 15.61 4.61 -13.47
C GLU A 64 15.60 4.25 -14.96
N VAL A 65 16.10 3.05 -15.29
CA VAL A 65 16.07 2.47 -16.64
C VAL A 65 14.67 2.31 -17.23
N HIS A 66 13.61 2.40 -16.41
CA HIS A 66 12.21 2.33 -16.82
C HIS A 66 11.49 3.68 -16.80
N LEU A 67 12.13 4.74 -16.29
CA LEU A 67 11.51 6.06 -16.21
C LEU A 67 11.61 6.83 -17.52
N ASP A 68 12.72 6.70 -18.27
CA ASP A 68 12.87 7.34 -19.59
C ASP A 68 12.55 8.86 -19.54
N GLY A 69 13.02 9.54 -18.49
CA GLY A 69 12.78 10.96 -18.21
C GLY A 69 11.35 11.32 -17.78
N LYS A 70 10.45 10.34 -17.62
CA LYS A 70 9.06 10.55 -17.18
C LYS A 70 8.98 10.59 -15.65
N PRO A 71 7.95 11.23 -15.08
CA PRO A 71 7.75 11.22 -13.63
C PRO A 71 7.49 9.81 -13.13
N ASP A 72 7.92 9.54 -11.91
CA ASP A 72 7.78 8.23 -11.29
C ASP A 72 6.34 8.04 -10.80
N ARG A 73 5.61 7.10 -11.42
CA ARG A 73 4.27 6.67 -10.98
C ARG A 73 4.31 5.66 -9.84
N GLY A 74 5.50 5.15 -9.54
CA GLY A 74 5.75 4.14 -8.53
C GLY A 74 5.34 2.71 -8.93
N VAL A 75 5.94 1.75 -8.25
CA VAL A 75 5.65 0.32 -8.36
C VAL A 75 4.84 -0.12 -7.15
N THR A 76 3.60 -0.56 -7.37
CA THR A 76 2.66 -0.92 -6.28
C THR A 76 2.91 -2.30 -5.68
N ASN A 77 3.52 -3.21 -6.44
CA ASN A 77 3.69 -4.61 -6.05
C ASN A 77 5.08 -5.13 -6.44
N VAL A 78 5.85 -5.62 -5.46
CA VAL A 78 7.19 -6.18 -5.65
C VAL A 78 7.12 -7.71 -5.69
N ARG A 79 7.17 -8.30 -6.90
CA ARG A 79 7.07 -9.76 -7.09
C ARG A 79 8.39 -10.50 -6.99
N LYS A 80 9.45 -9.93 -7.54
CA LYS A 80 10.76 -10.58 -7.74
C LYS A 80 11.79 -9.92 -6.84
N THR A 81 11.79 -10.29 -5.57
CA THR A 81 12.66 -9.71 -4.53
C THR A 81 14.15 -9.89 -4.80
N PHE A 82 14.52 -10.85 -5.65
CA PHE A 82 15.91 -11.08 -6.06
C PHE A 82 16.46 -10.04 -7.06
N ILE A 83 15.62 -9.17 -7.64
CA ILE A 83 16.12 -8.09 -8.53
C ILE A 83 16.93 -7.09 -7.68
N PRO A 84 18.17 -6.73 -8.09
CA PRO A 84 19.06 -5.85 -7.31
C PRO A 84 18.41 -4.54 -6.86
N HIS A 85 17.58 -3.94 -7.72
CA HIS A 85 16.82 -2.73 -7.40
C HIS A 85 16.00 -2.84 -6.10
N TRP A 86 15.39 -3.99 -5.82
CA TRP A 86 14.57 -4.15 -4.62
C TRP A 86 15.38 -4.52 -3.38
N GLN A 87 16.55 -5.15 -3.55
CA GLN A 87 17.34 -5.67 -2.43
C GLN A 87 17.77 -4.61 -1.43
N GLN A 88 17.91 -3.36 -1.86
CA GLN A 88 18.24 -2.22 -1.00
C GLN A 88 17.16 -1.91 0.06
N TRP A 89 15.92 -2.41 -0.12
CA TRP A 89 14.79 -2.17 0.80
C TRP A 89 14.20 -3.45 1.40
N LEU A 90 14.96 -4.55 1.42
CA LEU A 90 14.50 -5.82 2.03
C LEU A 90 14.94 -6.01 3.49
N ARG A 91 15.76 -5.09 4.00
CA ARG A 91 16.20 -5.08 5.39
C ARG A 91 15.06 -4.62 6.32
N VAL A 92 15.25 -4.82 7.63
CA VAL A 92 14.19 -4.63 8.64
C VAL A 92 13.72 -3.17 8.69
N GLU A 93 14.64 -2.23 8.52
CA GLU A 93 14.41 -0.78 8.51
C GLU A 93 13.48 -0.28 7.39
N ASN A 94 13.21 -1.13 6.38
CA ASN A 94 12.32 -0.82 5.27
C ASN A 94 11.03 -1.61 5.31
N ARG A 95 10.76 -2.40 6.36
CA ARG A 95 9.53 -3.21 6.43
C ARG A 95 8.38 -2.38 6.98
N CYS A 96 7.21 -2.54 6.37
CA CYS A 96 5.97 -2.03 6.93
C CYS A 96 4.85 -3.07 6.86
N LEU A 97 3.82 -2.84 7.67
CA LEU A 97 2.53 -3.51 7.56
C LEU A 97 1.55 -2.54 6.90
N VAL A 98 0.84 -3.01 5.89
CA VAL A 98 -0.23 -2.24 5.24
C VAL A 98 -1.55 -2.78 5.75
N ALA A 99 -2.28 -1.96 6.50
CA ALA A 99 -3.59 -2.30 7.03
C ALA A 99 -4.63 -2.41 5.91
N ALA A 100 -5.44 -3.47 5.92
CA ALA A 100 -6.54 -3.67 4.99
C ALA A 100 -7.67 -4.51 5.61
N THR A 101 -8.90 -4.30 5.15
CA THR A 101 -10.08 -5.13 5.47
C THR A 101 -10.60 -5.86 4.23
N ALA A 102 -10.28 -5.33 3.04
CA ALA A 102 -10.51 -5.99 1.77
C ALA A 102 -9.46 -5.58 0.73
N PHE A 103 -9.24 -6.42 -0.29
CA PHE A 103 -8.48 -6.05 -1.48
C PHE A 103 -9.21 -6.48 -2.74
N SER A 104 -8.86 -5.92 -3.89
CA SER A 104 -9.57 -6.20 -5.14
C SER A 104 -8.67 -6.66 -6.27
N GLU A 105 -9.24 -7.47 -7.16
CA GLU A 105 -8.61 -7.92 -8.40
C GLU A 105 -9.61 -7.88 -9.55
N TYR A 106 -9.13 -7.53 -10.74
CA TYR A 106 -9.92 -7.71 -11.94
C TYR A 106 -9.95 -9.18 -12.35
N GLU A 107 -11.10 -9.67 -12.79
CA GLU A 107 -11.18 -10.97 -13.43
C GLU A 107 -10.33 -11.01 -14.71
N GLN A 108 -9.89 -12.21 -15.08
CA GLN A 108 -9.09 -12.38 -16.30
C GLN A 108 -9.94 -12.19 -17.56
N THR A 109 -11.21 -12.60 -17.51
CA THR A 109 -12.16 -12.54 -18.61
C THR A 109 -13.05 -11.30 -18.48
N ALA A 110 -13.31 -10.65 -19.61
CA ALA A 110 -14.27 -9.55 -19.65
C ALA A 110 -15.70 -10.10 -19.61
N ASP A 111 -16.57 -9.39 -18.92
CA ASP A 111 -18.01 -9.65 -18.94
C ASP A 111 -18.55 -9.44 -20.37
N ALA A 112 -19.30 -10.42 -20.88
CA ALA A 112 -19.74 -10.43 -22.28
C ALA A 112 -20.77 -9.33 -22.60
N ALA A 113 -21.51 -8.83 -21.60
CA ALA A 113 -22.51 -7.78 -21.78
C ALA A 113 -21.89 -6.38 -21.76
N THR A 114 -20.87 -6.17 -20.90
CA THR A 114 -20.27 -4.84 -20.69
C THR A 114 -18.92 -4.65 -21.37
N GLY A 115 -18.26 -5.74 -21.80
CA GLY A 115 -16.92 -5.73 -22.36
C GLY A 115 -15.81 -5.35 -21.36
N LYS A 116 -16.14 -5.15 -20.08
CA LYS A 116 -15.20 -4.77 -19.03
C LYS A 116 -14.88 -5.97 -18.15
N LYS A 117 -13.66 -5.99 -17.62
CA LYS A 117 -13.28 -6.98 -16.59
C LYS A 117 -13.99 -6.62 -15.29
N PRO A 118 -14.81 -7.51 -14.71
CA PRO A 118 -15.40 -7.29 -13.40
C PRO A 118 -14.31 -7.09 -12.33
N LEU A 119 -14.54 -6.18 -11.40
CA LEU A 119 -13.71 -6.03 -10.20
C LEU A 119 -14.28 -6.91 -9.09
N ARG A 120 -13.46 -7.79 -8.52
CA ARG A 120 -13.83 -8.67 -7.40
C ARG A 120 -13.11 -8.25 -6.14
N TRP A 121 -13.85 -8.24 -5.04
CA TRP A 121 -13.34 -7.96 -3.70
C TRP A 121 -13.12 -9.26 -2.93
N PHE A 122 -12.02 -9.29 -2.20
CA PHE A 122 -11.59 -10.38 -1.36
C PHE A 122 -11.49 -9.88 0.08
N VAL A 123 -12.08 -10.64 0.99
CA VAL A 123 -12.08 -10.38 2.44
C VAL A 123 -11.59 -11.65 3.14
N VAL A 124 -11.02 -11.52 4.33
CA VAL A 124 -10.53 -12.68 5.10
C VAL A 124 -11.68 -13.45 5.76
N GLY A 125 -12.77 -12.75 6.09
CA GLY A 125 -14.00 -13.30 6.68
C GLY A 125 -15.19 -12.40 6.35
N GLU A 126 -16.41 -12.91 6.56
CA GLU A 126 -17.65 -12.17 6.27
C GLU A 126 -17.79 -10.88 7.10
N ASP A 127 -17.20 -10.88 8.30
CA ASP A 127 -17.10 -9.74 9.21
C ASP A 127 -16.02 -8.71 8.80
N GLN A 128 -15.30 -8.96 7.69
CA GLN A 128 -14.23 -8.12 7.16
C GLN A 128 -13.19 -7.71 8.21
N PRO A 129 -12.57 -8.69 8.91
CA PRO A 129 -11.64 -8.38 9.97
C PRO A 129 -10.42 -7.68 9.40
N LEU A 130 -9.81 -6.82 10.23
CA LEU A 130 -8.54 -6.18 9.89
C LEU A 130 -7.46 -7.25 9.67
N PHE A 131 -6.72 -7.11 8.58
CA PHE A 131 -5.52 -7.89 8.29
C PHE A 131 -4.38 -6.98 7.82
N MET A 132 -3.20 -7.55 7.69
CA MET A 132 -1.98 -6.85 7.30
C MET A 132 -1.36 -7.49 6.07
N LEU A 133 -1.08 -6.66 5.06
CA LEU A 133 -0.23 -7.05 3.94
C LEU A 133 1.23 -6.72 4.29
N ALA A 134 2.14 -7.59 3.85
CA ALA A 134 3.58 -7.33 3.97
C ALA A 134 3.99 -6.23 2.97
N GLY A 135 4.54 -5.14 3.47
CA GLY A 135 5.01 -4.01 2.69
C GLY A 135 6.50 -3.74 2.86
N ILE A 136 7.05 -3.01 1.90
CA ILE A 136 8.34 -2.32 2.04
C ILE A 136 8.11 -0.82 1.85
N HIS A 137 8.90 0.01 2.53
CA HIS A 137 8.83 1.46 2.46
C HIS A 137 10.22 2.07 2.36
N THR A 138 10.30 3.27 1.78
CA THR A 138 11.51 4.09 1.76
C THR A 138 11.13 5.56 1.77
N LYS A 139 12.04 6.42 2.24
CA LYS A 139 11.98 7.83 1.92
C LYS A 139 12.37 8.00 0.46
N TRP A 140 11.73 8.94 -0.22
CA TRP A 140 11.99 9.22 -1.62
C TRP A 140 11.71 10.70 -1.91
N ILE A 141 12.52 11.27 -2.79
CA ILE A 141 12.39 12.65 -3.25
C ILE A 141 12.41 12.60 -4.78
N GLY A 142 11.40 13.21 -5.40
CA GLY A 142 11.29 13.27 -6.85
C GLY A 142 9.91 13.77 -7.27
N ALA A 143 9.66 13.78 -8.58
CA ALA A 143 8.39 14.19 -9.15
C ALA A 143 7.47 12.97 -9.41
N ARG A 144 6.23 13.06 -8.95
CA ARG A 144 5.15 12.09 -9.25
C ARG A 144 4.09 12.70 -10.14
N GLY A 145 3.29 11.84 -10.77
CA GLY A 145 2.10 12.22 -11.53
C GLY A 145 2.35 12.45 -13.03
N SER A 146 1.32 12.95 -13.72
CA SER A 146 1.44 13.36 -15.13
C SER A 146 2.22 14.68 -15.23
N ILE A 147 3.23 14.76 -16.11
CA ILE A 147 3.70 16.08 -16.60
C ILE A 147 2.48 16.72 -17.26
N LYS A 148 2.01 17.86 -16.72
CA LYS A 148 1.05 18.70 -17.42
C LYS A 148 1.77 19.55 -18.45
#